data_AF-A0A7V9MD95-F1
#
_entry.id   AF-A0A7V9MD95-F1
#
_cell.length_a   1.000
_cell.length_b   1.000
_cell.length_c   1.000
_cell.angle_alpha   90.00
_cell.angle_beta   90.00
_cell.angle_gamma   90.00
#
_symmetry.space_group_name_H-M   'P 1'
#
loop_
_entity.id
_entity.type
_entity.pdbx_description
1 polymer ?
#
loop_
_entity_poly.entity_id
_entity_poly.type
_entity_poly.pdbx_seq_one_letter_code
_entity_poly.pdbx_strand_id
1 'polypeptide(L)'
;MVDAVVLRPWITATTRHLKAHLDVYSTMPTHIFREVAAARLRTATERPMETAVFAAYFDPWAGEEGQRLWLRNASGFNEQDR
;
A
#
# COMPACT_ATOMS: atom_id res chain seq x y z
N MET A 1 8.74 -9.78 -14.89
CA MET A 1 7.78 -8.83 -14.28
C MET A 1 7.01 -9.62 -13.25
N VAL A 2 7.15 -9.32 -11.97
CA VAL A 2 6.40 -10.04 -10.92
C VAL A 2 5.01 -9.41 -10.90
N ASP A 3 4.07 -10.12 -11.49
CA ASP A 3 2.65 -9.75 -11.45
C ASP A 3 2.16 -9.90 -10.01
N ALA A 4 1.60 -8.84 -9.44
CA ALA A 4 1.17 -8.79 -8.06
C ALA A 4 -0.15 -9.56 -7.83
N VAL A 5 -0.30 -10.73 -8.45
CA VAL A 5 -1.52 -11.54 -8.44
C VAL A 5 -1.37 -12.70 -7.46
N VAL A 6 -1.13 -12.40 -6.17
CA VAL A 6 -1.38 -13.36 -5.09
C VAL A 6 -1.80 -12.63 -3.82
N LEU A 7 -2.88 -11.84 -3.83
CA LEU A 7 -3.54 -11.42 -2.59
C LEU A 7 -5.06 -11.41 -2.78
N ARG A 8 -5.74 -12.13 -1.89
CA ARG A 8 -7.20 -12.31 -1.72
C ARG A 8 -7.93 -10.94 -1.71
N PRO A 9 -9.26 -10.87 -1.92
CA PRO A 9 -9.92 -9.73 -2.55
C PRO A 9 -9.45 -8.38 -1.99
N TRP A 10 -8.85 -7.56 -2.86
CA TRP A 10 -8.05 -6.38 -2.50
C TRP A 10 -8.85 -5.21 -1.88
N ILE A 11 -10.18 -5.31 -1.81
CA ILE A 11 -11.06 -4.29 -1.25
C ILE A 11 -11.23 -4.53 0.26
N THR A 12 -10.17 -4.25 1.01
CA THR A 12 -10.24 -4.16 2.48
C THR A 12 -10.88 -2.84 2.90
N ALA A 13 -11.40 -2.75 4.13
CA ALA A 13 -11.91 -1.50 4.69
C ALA A 13 -10.88 -0.36 4.59
N THR A 14 -9.60 -0.67 4.78
CA THR A 14 -8.48 0.26 4.63
C THR A 14 -8.30 0.74 3.20
N THR A 15 -8.34 -0.17 2.20
CA THR A 15 -8.25 0.22 0.78
C THR A 15 -9.42 1.12 0.40
N ARG A 16 -10.64 0.82 0.87
CA ARG A 16 -11.83 1.63 0.62
C ARG A 16 -11.73 3.03 1.23
N HIS A 17 -11.25 3.11 2.47
CA HIS A 17 -11.04 4.39 3.15
C HIS A 17 -9.96 5.23 2.47
N LEU A 18 -8.85 4.61 2.06
CA LEU A 18 -7.79 5.29 1.31
C LEU A 18 -8.28 5.82 -0.04
N LYS A 19 -9.07 5.04 -0.79
CA LYS A 19 -9.69 5.50 -2.04
C LYS A 19 -10.65 6.68 -1.84
N ALA A 20 -11.41 6.68 -0.75
CA ALA A 20 -12.36 7.75 -0.44
C ALA A 20 -11.70 9.08 -0.03
N HIS A 21 -10.43 9.04 0.42
CA HIS A 21 -9.72 10.19 0.99
C HIS A 21 -8.32 10.38 0.39
N LEU A 22 -8.17 10.14 -0.91
CA LEU A 22 -6.88 10.25 -1.61
C LEU A 22 -6.20 11.61 -1.40
N ASP A 23 -6.99 12.68 -1.33
CA ASP A 23 -6.56 14.05 -1.05
C ASP A 23 -5.85 14.16 0.31
N VAL A 24 -6.42 13.56 1.36
CA VAL A 24 -5.83 13.55 2.71
C VAL A 24 -4.52 12.76 2.73
N TYR A 25 -4.49 11.59 2.09
CA TYR A 25 -3.27 10.78 2.06
C TYR A 25 -2.18 11.38 1.15
N SER A 26 -2.55 12.20 0.16
CA SER A 26 -1.58 12.90 -0.69
C SER A 26 -0.86 14.04 0.01
N THR A 27 -1.50 14.65 1.01
CA THR A 27 -0.96 15.77 1.79
C THR A 27 -0.29 15.31 3.09
N MET A 28 -0.40 14.02 3.42
CA MET A 28 0.24 13.42 4.59
C MET A 28 1.77 13.49 4.47
N PRO A 29 2.49 13.91 5.53
CA PRO A 29 3.94 13.83 5.55
C PRO A 29 4.42 12.41 5.26
N THR A 30 5.37 12.28 4.33
CA THR A 30 5.80 10.96 3.81
C THR A 30 6.24 9.99 4.89
N HIS A 31 6.93 10.48 5.92
CA HIS A 31 7.36 9.63 7.04
C HIS A 31 6.19 9.04 7.84
N ILE A 32 5.03 9.70 7.88
CA ILE A 32 3.80 9.16 8.50
C ILE A 32 3.12 8.18 7.55
N PHE A 33 2.98 8.55 6.28
CA PHE A 33 2.40 7.67 5.25
C PHE A 33 3.17 6.34 5.17
N ARG A 34 4.49 6.40 5.33
CA ARG A 34 5.38 5.25 5.43
C ARG A 34 4.93 4.25 6.49
N GLU A 35 4.57 4.71 7.69
CA GLU A 35 4.12 3.83 8.77
C GLU A 35 2.75 3.21 8.48
N VAL A 36 1.85 3.96 7.83
CA VAL A 36 0.55 3.46 7.37
C VAL A 36 0.73 2.34 6.34
N ALA A 37 1.58 2.56 5.33
CA ALA A 37 1.88 1.58 4.29
C ALA A 37 2.59 0.34 4.87
N ALA A 38 3.54 0.53 5.80
CA ALA A 38 4.22 -0.56 6.47
C ALA A 38 3.27 -1.43 7.30
N ALA A 39 2.36 -0.81 8.07
CA ALA A 39 1.32 -1.53 8.80
C ALA A 39 0.42 -2.35 7.86
N ARG A 40 0.04 -1.79 6.70
CA ARG A 40 -0.77 -2.48 5.70
C ARG A 40 -0.06 -3.67 5.05
N LEU A 41 1.24 -3.59 4.80
CA LEU A 41 2.00 -4.70 4.22
C LEU A 41 2.14 -5.85 5.22
N ARG A 42 2.36 -5.55 6.50
CA ARG A 42 2.41 -6.58 7.55
C ARG A 42 1.10 -7.36 7.67
N THR A 43 -0.06 -6.73 7.43
CA THR A 43 -1.36 -7.44 7.40
C THR A 43 -1.63 -8.18 6.09
N ALA A 44 -0.89 -7.89 5.02
CA ALA A 44 -0.96 -8.65 3.76
C ALA A 44 -0.13 -9.93 3.80
N THR A 45 0.83 -10.07 4.71
CA THR A 45 1.67 -11.26 4.83
C THR A 45 1.09 -12.24 5.86
N GLU A 46 0.77 -13.48 5.45
CA GLU A 46 0.31 -14.53 6.38
C GLU A 46 1.39 -14.96 7.38
N ARG A 47 2.67 -14.81 7.01
CA ARG A 47 3.82 -15.07 7.90
C ARG A 47 4.60 -13.77 8.13
N PRO A 48 4.95 -13.43 9.38
CA PRO A 48 5.78 -12.27 9.66
C PRO A 48 7.12 -12.37 8.90
N MET A 49 7.45 -11.35 8.12
CA MET A 49 8.78 -11.21 7.55
C MET A 49 9.76 -10.74 8.61
N GLU A 50 11.00 -11.21 8.52
CA GLU A 50 12.11 -10.68 9.32
C GLU A 50 12.25 -9.16 9.04
N THR A 51 12.65 -8.39 10.05
CA THR A 51 12.56 -6.92 10.00
C THR A 51 13.48 -6.33 8.92
N ALA A 52 14.70 -6.85 8.75
CA ALA A 52 15.61 -6.38 7.71
C ALA A 52 15.10 -6.74 6.31
N VAL A 53 14.52 -7.94 6.14
CA VAL A 53 13.88 -8.34 4.88
C VAL A 53 12.70 -7.42 4.54
N PHE A 54 11.85 -7.12 5.53
CA PHE A 54 10.74 -6.19 5.36
C PHE A 54 11.22 -4.80 4.96
N ALA A 55 12.25 -4.27 5.64
CA ALA A 55 12.81 -2.96 5.35
C ALA A 55 13.36 -2.89 3.92
N ALA A 56 14.13 -3.90 3.49
CA ALA A 56 14.68 -3.98 2.13
C ALA A 56 13.58 -4.09 1.06
N TYR A 57 12.52 -4.86 1.32
CA TYR A 57 11.39 -4.98 0.40
C TYR A 57 10.58 -3.67 0.29
N PHE A 58 10.49 -2.94 1.40
CA PHE A 58 9.66 -1.74 1.49
C PHE A 58 10.37 -0.45 1.10
N ASP A 59 11.70 -0.42 1.10
CA ASP A 59 12.53 0.74 0.78
C ASP A 59 12.10 1.52 -0.50
N PRO A 60 11.74 0.86 -1.63
CA PRO A 60 11.29 1.56 -2.83
C PRO A 60 10.02 2.40 -2.64
N TRP A 61 9.25 2.13 -1.58
CA TRP A 61 7.98 2.76 -1.27
C TRP A 61 8.08 3.82 -0.17
N ALA A 62 9.26 3.98 0.45
CA ALA A 62 9.43 4.77 1.67
C ALA A 62 9.55 6.29 1.44
N GLY A 63 9.70 6.73 0.19
CA GLY A 63 9.83 8.15 -0.20
C GLY A 63 8.55 8.74 -0.80
N GLU A 64 8.59 10.04 -1.12
CA GLU A 64 7.46 10.75 -1.73
C GLU A 64 6.98 10.11 -3.04
N GLU A 65 7.92 9.60 -3.84
CA GLU A 65 7.59 8.88 -5.07
C GLU A 65 6.88 7.55 -4.79
N GLY A 66 7.33 6.82 -3.76
CA GLY A 66 6.66 5.63 -3.27
C GLY A 66 5.23 5.91 -2.80
N GLN A 67 5.02 7.01 -2.07
CA GLN A 67 3.71 7.48 -1.66
C GLN A 67 2.82 7.78 -2.87
N ARG A 68 3.30 8.51 -3.87
CA ARG A 68 2.55 8.79 -5.11
C ARG A 68 2.19 7.52 -5.86
N LEU A 69 3.12 6.58 -5.99
CA LEU A 69 2.91 5.31 -6.68
C LEU A 69 1.87 4.44 -5.96
N TRP A 70 1.94 4.39 -4.62
CA TRP A 70 0.95 3.68 -3.79
C TRP A 70 -0.46 4.23 -3.99
N LEU A 71 -0.64 5.55 -3.91
CA LEU A 71 -1.93 6.20 -4.10
C LEU A 71 -2.49 5.98 -5.51
N ARG A 72 -1.63 6.03 -6.53
CA ARG A 72 -1.98 5.70 -7.91
C ARG A 72 -2.49 4.27 -8.02
N ASN A 73 -1.75 3.29 -7.48
CA ASN A 73 -2.15 1.89 -7.50
C ASN A 73 -3.49 1.66 -6.78
N ALA A 74 -3.73 2.34 -5.66
CA ALA A 74 -5.00 2.22 -4.95
C ALA A 74 -6.19 2.84 -5.71
N SER A 75 -5.97 3.92 -6.47
CA SER A 75 -7.01 4.54 -7.30
C SER A 75 -7.45 3.67 -8.48
N GLY A 76 -6.55 2.86 -9.04
CA GLY A 76 -6.80 2.03 -10.22
C GLY A 76 -7.67 0.78 -10.00
N PHE A 77 -7.87 0.33 -8.75
CA PHE A 77 -8.72 -0.83 -8.46
C PHE A 77 -10.20 -0.49 -8.56
N ASN A 78 -10.82 -0.63 -9.74
CA ASN A 78 -12.27 -0.53 -9.89
C ASN A 78 -12.96 -1.87 -9.59
N GLU A 79 -14.11 -1.80 -8.90
CA GLU A 79 -14.98 -2.95 -8.58
C GLU A 79 -15.81 -3.40 -9.81
N GLN A 80 -15.44 -2.96 -11.02
CA GLN A 80 -16.19 -3.15 -12.28
C GLN A 80 -15.45 -3.98 -13.34
N ASP A 81 -14.47 -4.80 -12.97
CA ASP A 81 -14.04 -5.91 -13.84
C ASP A 81 -14.83 -7.16 -13.42
N ARG A 82 -16.06 -7.26 -13.91
CA ARG A 82 -16.89 -8.47 -13.85
C ARG A 82 -17.36 -8.85 -15.25
#